data_AF-A0A961V5H8-F1
#
_entry.id   AF-A0A961V5H8-F1
#
_cell.length_a   1.000
_cell.length_b   1.000
_cell.length_c   1.000
_cell.angle_alpha   90.00
_cell.angle_beta   90.00
_cell.angle_gamma   90.00
#
_symmetry.space_group_name_H-M   'P 1'
#
loop_
_entity.id
_entity.type
_entity.pdbx_description
1 polymer ?
#
loop_
_entity_poly.entity_id
_entity_poly.type
_entity_poly.pdbx_seq_one_letter_code
_entity_poly.pdbx_strand_id
1 'polypeptide(L)'
;MKFRFPIFIIDEDFRSENASGLGIRALAQAIENEGFEVVGVTTYRDLSQFAQQQSRASAFLLSIDDEEISAGPDIDPAVVNLRNFIEEVRWKNEDVPIYVYGETKTSRDLPNDILR
;
A
#
# COMPACT_ATOMS: atom_id res chain seq x y z
N MET A 1 24.67 15.02 0.84
CA MET A 1 23.32 14.63 1.28
C MET A 1 23.12 13.15 0.97
N LYS A 2 22.68 12.34 1.94
CA LYS A 2 22.18 10.98 1.63
C LYS A 2 20.73 11.13 1.19
N PHE A 3 20.47 10.93 -0.11
CA PHE A 3 19.11 10.77 -0.59
C PHE A 3 18.60 9.44 -0.05
N ARG A 4 17.46 9.48 0.64
CA ARG A 4 16.77 8.27 1.05
C ARG A 4 15.52 8.13 0.20
N PHE A 5 15.29 6.91 -0.26
CA PHE A 5 14.15 6.57 -1.09
C PHE A 5 13.34 5.47 -0.39
N PRO A 6 12.51 5.83 0.59
CA PRO A 6 11.81 4.85 1.40
C PRO A 6 10.73 4.10 0.62
N ILE A 7 10.48 2.86 1.06
CA ILE A 7 9.34 2.05 0.68
C ILE A 7 8.22 2.33 1.68
N PHE A 8 7.05 2.72 1.17
CA PHE A 8 5.88 2.98 2.01
C PHE A 8 5.03 1.73 2.11
N ILE A 9 4.71 1.34 3.35
CA ILE A 9 3.79 0.23 3.64
C ILE A 9 2.52 0.81 4.23
N ILE A 10 1.39 0.43 3.63
CA ILE A 10 0.08 1.01 3.90
C ILE A 10 -0.81 -0.13 4.35
N ASP A 11 -1.09 -0.15 5.64
CA ASP A 11 -1.79 -1.26 6.29
C ASP A 11 -2.48 -0.73 7.55
N GLU A 12 -3.80 -0.90 7.64
CA GLU A 12 -4.60 -0.42 8.77
C GLU A 12 -4.15 -0.98 10.11
N ASP A 13 -3.60 -2.20 10.07
CA ASP A 13 -3.09 -2.96 11.18
C ASP A 13 -1.58 -2.86 11.38
N PHE A 14 -0.89 -1.96 10.65
CA PHE A 14 0.57 -1.83 10.75
C PHE A 14 1.04 -1.61 12.19
N ARG A 15 0.21 -0.95 13.01
CA ARG A 15 0.47 -0.68 14.43
C ARG A 15 -0.28 -1.62 15.39
N SER A 16 -1.12 -2.52 14.88
CA SER A 16 -1.92 -3.48 15.65
C SER A 16 -1.10 -4.71 16.05
N GLU A 17 -1.30 -5.25 17.25
CA GLU A 17 -0.63 -6.49 17.70
C GLU A 17 -1.30 -7.78 17.19
N ASN A 18 -2.21 -7.68 16.21
CA ASN A 18 -2.89 -8.83 15.62
C ASN A 18 -1.99 -9.59 14.62
N ALA A 19 -2.45 -10.77 14.18
CA ALA A 19 -1.68 -11.62 13.28
C ALA A 19 -1.37 -10.95 11.93
N SER A 20 -2.32 -10.17 11.39
CA SER A 20 -2.14 -9.40 10.15
C SER A 20 -1.04 -8.34 10.29
N GLY A 21 -1.13 -7.51 11.34
CA GLY A 21 -0.11 -6.52 11.69
C GLY A 21 1.27 -7.10 11.99
N LEU A 22 1.34 -8.33 12.51
CA LEU A 22 2.62 -9.05 12.69
C LEU A 22 3.24 -9.47 11.35
N GLY A 23 2.43 -9.95 10.39
CA GLY A 23 2.89 -10.33 9.06
C GLY A 23 3.50 -9.17 8.30
N ILE A 24 2.79 -8.04 8.24
CA ILE A 24 3.26 -6.86 7.52
C ILE A 24 4.52 -6.25 8.14
N ARG A 25 4.64 -6.26 9.48
CA ARG A 25 5.86 -5.79 10.17
C ARG A 25 7.04 -6.73 9.97
N ALA A 26 6.82 -8.04 9.91
CA ALA A 26 7.88 -8.98 9.59
C ALA A 26 8.43 -8.72 8.17
N LEU A 27 7.54 -8.43 7.21
CA LEU A 27 7.94 -8.00 5.87
C LEU A 27 8.71 -6.67 5.89
N ALA A 28 8.21 -5.67 6.61
CA ALA A 28 8.89 -4.39 6.79
C ALA A 28 10.32 -4.59 7.32
N GLN A 29 10.48 -5.41 8.36
CA GLN A 29 11.77 -5.69 8.97
C GLN A 29 12.73 -6.42 8.00
N ALA A 30 12.21 -7.34 7.19
CA ALA A 30 13.00 -8.02 6.18
C ALA A 30 13.51 -7.04 5.11
N ILE A 31 12.65 -6.13 4.64
CA ILE A 31 13.03 -5.07 3.68
C ILE A 31 14.08 -4.13 4.29
N GLU A 32 13.95 -3.76 5.56
CA GLU A 32 14.94 -2.95 6.27
C GLU A 32 16.31 -3.64 6.38
N ASN A 33 16.30 -4.96 6.63
CA ASN A 33 17.53 -5.76 6.71
C ASN A 33 18.29 -5.83 5.36
N GLU A 34 17.58 -5.67 4.24
CA GLU A 34 18.17 -5.53 2.90
C GLU A 34 18.73 -4.12 2.63
N GLY A 35 18.63 -3.21 3.61
CA GLY A 35 19.22 -1.86 3.55
C GLY A 35 18.29 -0.78 3.00
N PHE A 36 17.01 -1.08 2.81
CA PHE A 36 15.99 -0.10 2.44
C PHE A 36 15.43 0.61 3.69
N GLU A 37 14.95 1.84 3.50
CA GLU A 37 14.17 2.52 4.54
C GLU A 37 12.70 2.17 4.35
N VAL A 38 12.00 1.79 5.42
CA VAL A 38 10.58 1.48 5.37
C VAL A 38 9.80 2.48 6.21
N VAL A 39 8.67 2.95 5.68
CA VAL A 39 7.76 3.86 6.38
C VAL A 39 6.38 3.22 6.41
N GLY A 40 5.95 2.80 7.59
CA GLY A 40 4.60 2.26 7.80
C GLY A 40 3.57 3.33 8.15
N VAL A 41 2.43 3.27 7.47
CA VAL A 41 1.29 4.18 7.66
C VAL A 41 0.00 3.37 7.75
N THR A 42 -0.97 3.90 8.49
CA THR A 42 -2.22 3.20 8.80
C THR A 42 -3.39 3.58 7.91
N THR A 43 -3.29 4.65 7.11
CA THR A 43 -4.40 5.09 6.26
C THR A 43 -3.92 5.61 4.91
N TYR A 44 -4.74 5.40 3.87
CA TYR A 44 -4.54 5.94 2.52
C TYR A 44 -4.46 7.48 2.49
N ARG A 45 -5.18 8.18 3.38
CA ARG A 45 -5.21 9.65 3.45
C ARG A 45 -3.93 10.26 3.98
N ASP A 46 -3.22 9.53 4.82
CA ASP A 46 -1.94 10.01 5.33
C ASP A 46 -0.92 10.10 4.20
N LEU A 47 -0.98 9.17 3.23
CA LEU A 47 0.00 9.09 2.16
C LEU A 47 -0.17 10.15 1.10
N SER A 48 -1.37 10.55 0.74
CA SER A 48 -1.53 11.63 -0.23
C SER A 48 -0.90 12.93 0.29
N GLN A 49 -0.95 13.17 1.60
CA GLN A 49 -0.19 14.24 2.26
C GLN A 49 1.33 13.97 2.26
N PHE A 50 1.77 12.76 2.59
CA PHE A 50 3.21 12.43 2.64
C PHE A 50 3.88 12.40 1.25
N ALA A 51 3.21 11.85 0.25
CA ALA A 51 3.62 11.83 -1.15
C ALA A 51 3.57 13.23 -1.77
N GLN A 52 2.75 14.17 -1.26
CA GLN A 52 2.82 15.58 -1.67
C GLN A 52 4.03 16.29 -1.06
N GLN A 53 4.40 15.96 0.19
CA GLN A 53 5.49 16.65 0.89
C GLN A 53 6.89 16.06 0.62
N GLN A 54 7.00 14.78 0.26
CA GLN A 54 8.26 14.09 0.02
C GLN A 54 8.15 13.22 -1.25
N SER A 55 8.53 13.77 -2.41
CA SER A 55 8.65 13.07 -3.72
C SER A 55 9.71 11.95 -3.76
N ARG A 56 9.97 11.28 -2.64
CA ARG A 56 11.08 10.33 -2.45
C ARG A 56 10.65 8.88 -2.33
N ALA A 57 9.36 8.57 -2.42
CA ALA A 57 8.89 7.18 -2.40
C ALA A 57 9.55 6.37 -3.53
N SER A 58 10.20 5.26 -3.19
CA SER A 58 10.76 4.31 -4.17
C SER A 58 9.75 3.24 -4.58
N ALA A 59 8.85 2.87 -3.69
CA ALA A 59 7.76 1.94 -3.94
C ALA A 59 6.66 2.10 -2.89
N PHE A 60 5.47 1.62 -3.22
CA PHE A 60 4.34 1.48 -2.31
C PHE A 60 3.97 0.01 -2.17
N LEU A 61 3.64 -0.42 -0.96
CA LEU A 61 3.10 -1.73 -0.65
C LEU A 61 1.79 -1.55 0.09
N LEU A 62 0.71 -2.01 -0.52
CA LEU A 62 -0.67 -1.83 -0.08
C LEU A 62 -1.19 -3.13 0.46
N SER A 63 -1.57 -3.15 1.73
CA SER A 63 -2.26 -4.28 2.33
C SER A 63 -3.75 -4.16 2.08
N ILE A 64 -4.37 -5.24 1.62
CA ILE A 64 -5.82 -5.35 1.40
C ILE A 64 -6.28 -6.66 2.01
N ASP A 65 -7.33 -6.59 2.84
CA ASP A 65 -7.95 -7.79 3.42
C ASP A 65 -9.03 -8.36 2.48
N ASP A 66 -9.23 -9.68 2.51
CA ASP A 66 -10.33 -10.37 1.82
C ASP A 66 -11.70 -9.88 2.34
N GLU A 67 -11.80 -9.44 3.60
CA GLU A 67 -13.04 -8.86 4.16
C GLU A 67 -13.39 -7.49 3.56
N GLU A 68 -12.43 -6.80 2.94
CA GLU A 68 -12.63 -5.50 2.31
C GLU A 68 -13.17 -5.60 0.87
N ILE A 69 -13.21 -6.81 0.29
CA ILE A 69 -13.70 -7.08 -1.06
C ILE A 69 -14.95 -7.97 -0.97
N SER A 70 -16.12 -7.38 -1.11
CA SER A 70 -17.38 -8.11 -1.22
C SER A 70 -17.65 -8.51 -2.67
N ALA A 71 -18.11 -9.74 -2.88
CA ALA A 71 -18.54 -10.23 -4.19
C ALA A 71 -19.89 -9.63 -4.67
N GLY A 72 -20.29 -8.48 -4.11
CA GLY A 72 -21.53 -7.79 -4.43
C GLY A 72 -21.46 -7.06 -5.77
N PRO A 73 -22.61 -6.60 -6.31
CA PRO A 73 -22.63 -5.79 -7.52
C PRO A 73 -22.09 -4.36 -7.33
N ASP A 74 -21.94 -3.91 -6.07
CA ASP A 74 -21.44 -2.59 -5.72
C ASP A 74 -19.93 -2.65 -5.46
N ILE A 75 -19.21 -1.63 -5.93
CA ILE A 75 -17.75 -1.49 -5.71
C ILE A 75 -17.51 -1.18 -4.25
N ASP A 76 -16.69 -1.99 -3.57
CA ASP A 76 -16.38 -1.78 -2.16
C ASP A 76 -15.67 -0.44 -1.92
N PRO A 77 -15.96 0.24 -0.78
CA PRO A 77 -15.28 1.47 -0.40
C PRO A 77 -13.75 1.35 -0.37
N ALA A 78 -13.21 0.18 -0.01
CA ALA A 78 -11.78 -0.09 -0.02
C ALA A 78 -11.19 -0.04 -1.44
N VAL A 79 -11.87 -0.67 -2.41
CA VAL A 79 -11.49 -0.64 -3.83
C VAL A 79 -11.53 0.79 -4.40
N VAL A 80 -12.52 1.59 -4.00
CA VAL A 80 -12.59 3.01 -4.40
C VAL A 80 -11.43 3.82 -3.81
N ASN A 81 -11.12 3.63 -2.53
CA ASN A 81 -10.00 4.31 -1.88
C ASN A 81 -8.66 3.94 -2.51
N LEU A 82 -8.48 2.65 -2.82
CA LEU A 82 -7.32 2.12 -3.53
C LEU A 82 -7.17 2.74 -4.92
N ARG A 83 -8.26 2.80 -5.70
CA ARG A 83 -8.25 3.42 -7.03
C ARG A 83 -7.84 4.90 -6.95
N ASN A 84 -8.47 5.66 -6.05
CA ASN A 84 -8.13 7.07 -5.87
C ASN A 84 -6.65 7.26 -5.48
N PHE A 85 -6.14 6.39 -4.61
CA PHE A 85 -4.73 6.41 -4.21
C PHE A 85 -3.79 6.14 -5.39
N ILE A 86 -4.05 5.10 -6.18
CA ILE A 86 -3.24 4.76 -7.36
C ILE A 86 -3.27 5.89 -8.38
N GLU A 87 -4.44 6.47 -8.66
CA GLU A 87 -4.58 7.60 -9.58
C GLU A 87 -3.73 8.80 -9.12
N GLU A 88 -3.78 9.16 -7.84
CA GLU A 88 -2.97 10.26 -7.29
C GLU A 88 -1.46 9.99 -7.35
N VAL A 89 -1.05 8.74 -7.09
CA VAL A 89 0.37 8.33 -7.15
C VAL A 89 0.87 8.34 -8.59
N ARG A 90 0.13 7.71 -9.50
CA ARG A 90 0.45 7.64 -10.94
C ARG A 90 0.45 9.01 -11.60
N TRP A 91 -0.45 9.91 -11.18
CA TRP A 91 -0.45 11.29 -11.65
C TRP A 91 0.87 12.02 -11.36
N LYS A 92 1.55 11.68 -10.26
CA LYS A 92 2.85 12.28 -9.91
C LYS A 92 4.03 11.54 -10.51
N ASN A 93 3.98 10.21 -10.52
CA ASN A 93 5.04 9.36 -11.06
C ASN A 93 4.42 8.06 -11.59
N GLU A 94 4.34 7.94 -12.91
CA GLU A 94 3.77 6.75 -13.57
C GLU A 94 4.62 5.50 -13.38
N ASP A 95 5.92 5.65 -13.09
CA ASP A 95 6.87 4.53 -13.01
C ASP A 95 7.05 3.97 -11.60
N VAL A 96 6.48 4.59 -10.56
CA VAL A 96 6.70 4.14 -9.18
C VAL A 96 6.06 2.76 -8.95
N PRO A 97 6.80 1.73 -8.51
CA PRO A 97 6.22 0.43 -8.25
C PRO A 97 5.15 0.49 -7.14
N ILE A 98 4.00 -0.12 -7.40
CA ILE A 98 2.92 -0.31 -6.42
C ILE A 98 2.68 -1.81 -6.32
N TYR A 99 2.90 -2.37 -5.13
CA TYR A 99 2.67 -3.78 -4.82
C TYR A 99 1.40 -3.89 -3.99
N VAL A 100 0.55 -4.84 -4.33
CA VAL A 100 -0.61 -5.19 -3.52
C VAL A 100 -0.29 -6.48 -2.77
N TYR A 101 -0.31 -6.39 -1.45
CA TYR A 101 -0.21 -7.49 -0.50
C TYR A 101 -1.63 -7.82 -0.05
N GLY A 102 -2.10 -9.02 -0.36
CA GLY A 102 -3.41 -9.48 0.05
C GLY A 102 -3.41 -10.99 0.23
N GLU A 103 -4.50 -11.50 0.77
CA GLU A 103 -4.69 -12.94 0.93
C GLU A 103 -5.09 -13.62 -0.40
N THR A 104 -5.20 -14.95 -0.37
CA THR A 104 -5.22 -15.82 -1.55
C THR A 104 -6.40 -15.56 -2.52
N LYS A 105 -7.46 -14.86 -2.09
CA LYS A 105 -8.62 -14.54 -2.94
C LYS A 105 -8.61 -13.09 -3.46
N THR A 106 -7.97 -12.17 -2.74
CA THR A 106 -7.96 -10.73 -3.02
C THR A 106 -7.53 -10.38 -4.45
N SER A 107 -6.57 -11.13 -5.02
CA SER A 107 -5.99 -10.78 -6.34
C SER A 107 -6.92 -11.03 -7.53
N ARG A 108 -7.97 -11.85 -7.38
CA ARG A 108 -8.87 -12.21 -8.50
C ARG A 108 -10.00 -11.21 -8.72
N ASP A 109 -10.38 -10.52 -7.64
CA ASP A 109 -11.53 -9.62 -7.62
C ASP A 109 -11.10 -8.15 -7.79
N LEU A 110 -9.80 -7.88 -7.83
CA LEU A 110 -9.26 -6.56 -8.15
C LEU A 110 -9.47 -6.24 -9.64
N PRO A 111 -10.11 -5.12 -9.98
CA PRO A 111 -10.34 -4.75 -11.36
C PRO A 111 -9.01 -4.41 -12.08
N ASN A 112 -8.93 -4.72 -13.37
CA ASN A 112 -7.69 -4.63 -14.17
C ASN A 112 -7.09 -3.21 -14.24
N ASP A 113 -7.89 -2.18 -13.99
CA ASP A 113 -7.43 -0.79 -13.93
C ASP A 113 -6.57 -0.49 -12.70
N ILE A 114 -6.70 -1.30 -11.64
CA ILE A 114 -5.87 -1.23 -10.43
C ILE A 114 -4.55 -1.99 -10.61
N LEU A 115 -4.53 -3.03 -11.45
CA LEU A 115 -3.36 -3.88 -11.67
C LEU A 115 -2.39 -3.35 -12.74
N ARG A 116 -2.64 -2.18 -13.32
CA ARG A 116 -1.91 -1.64 -14.48
C ARG A 116 -0.99 -0.47 -14.15
#